data_AF-A0A9C8DG69-F1
#
_entry.id   AF-A0A9C8DG69-F1
#
_cell.length_a   1.000
_cell.length_b   1.000
_cell.length_c   1.000
_cell.angle_alpha   90.00
_cell.angle_beta   90.00
_cell.angle_gamma   90.00
#
_symmetry.space_group_name_H-M   'P 1'
#
loop_
_entity.id
_entity.type
_entity.pdbx_description
1 polymer ?
#
loop_
_entity_poly.entity_id
_entity_poly.type
_entity_poly.pdbx_seq_one_letter_code
_entity_poly.pdbx_strand_id
1 'polypeptide(L)'
;GAFGAVALEREDLVLEGGAIDSDGCGTLLTTRRCLLSRTRNPGLDRARIEARLADRLGVRRVLWLGHGALAGDDTDGHVDTLARFCDPRTIAYQACDDPDDEHHAELAGMARELAALRDAHGESYRLIPLPLPRPVRDETGHRRPAGYANFLVINGAVLVPVYGDPADAVALERLGEAFPGRETVAVKCTPLLHQNGSLHCVTMQLPAARETGR
;
A
#
# COMPACT_ATOMS: atom_id res chain seq x y z
N GLY A 1 13.51 23.50 -5.49
CA GLY A 1 12.91 22.39 -4.73
C GLY A 1 13.81 21.16 -4.83
N ALA A 2 13.45 20.06 -4.20
CA ALA A 2 14.27 18.85 -4.13
C ALA A 2 14.64 18.23 -5.50
N PHE A 3 13.88 18.54 -6.55
CA PHE A 3 14.11 18.04 -7.91
C PHE A 3 15.05 18.89 -8.78
N GLY A 4 15.58 20.00 -8.27
CA GLY A 4 16.57 20.83 -8.99
C GLY A 4 16.13 21.20 -10.41
N ALA A 5 16.92 20.77 -11.41
CA ALA A 5 16.70 21.01 -12.83
C ALA A 5 16.15 19.77 -13.59
N VAL A 6 15.65 18.75 -12.88
CA VAL A 6 15.05 17.57 -13.51
C VAL A 6 13.84 18.02 -14.35
N ALA A 7 13.78 17.55 -15.59
CA ALA A 7 12.69 17.87 -16.50
C ALA A 7 11.37 17.31 -15.96
N LEU A 8 10.32 18.14 -15.99
CA LEU A 8 8.97 17.73 -15.63
C LEU A 8 8.23 17.29 -16.89
N GLU A 9 7.84 16.03 -16.93
CA GLU A 9 6.92 15.51 -17.94
C GLU A 9 5.51 15.44 -17.36
N ARG A 10 4.51 15.79 -18.17
CA ARG A 10 3.10 15.76 -17.76
C ARG A 10 2.42 14.58 -18.44
N GLU A 11 1.67 13.83 -17.64
CA GLU A 11 0.85 12.72 -18.12
C GLU A 11 -0.63 13.05 -18.00
N ASP A 12 -1.37 12.68 -19.06
CA ASP A 12 -2.83 12.70 -19.07
C ASP A 12 -3.36 11.35 -18.57
N LEU A 13 -2.99 11.04 -17.33
CA LEU A 13 -3.41 9.85 -16.57
C LEU A 13 -3.55 10.28 -15.11
N VAL A 14 -4.76 10.22 -14.58
CA VAL A 14 -5.01 10.44 -13.15
C VAL A 14 -4.48 9.24 -12.38
N LEU A 15 -3.46 9.46 -11.55
CA LEU A 15 -2.81 8.41 -10.77
C LEU A 15 -2.24 8.99 -9.47
N GLU A 16 -2.64 8.42 -8.34
CA GLU A 16 -2.10 8.74 -7.04
C GLU A 16 -1.03 7.72 -6.62
N GLY A 17 0.05 8.17 -5.97
CA GLY A 17 1.13 7.29 -5.52
C GLY A 17 0.68 6.18 -4.57
N GLY A 18 -0.33 6.43 -3.73
CA GLY A 18 -0.90 5.42 -2.83
C GLY A 18 -1.75 4.35 -3.52
N ALA A 19 -2.15 4.58 -4.77
CA ALA A 19 -2.97 3.63 -5.53
C ALA A 19 -2.13 2.49 -6.15
N ILE A 20 -0.80 2.58 -6.10
CA ILE A 20 0.14 1.62 -6.66
C ILE A 20 1.27 1.29 -5.68
N ASP A 21 1.79 0.07 -5.75
CA ASP A 21 2.98 -0.34 -5.00
C ASP A 21 3.85 -1.24 -5.89
N SER A 22 5.17 -1.12 -5.83
CA SER A 22 6.09 -1.77 -6.79
C SER A 22 7.15 -2.60 -6.07
N ASP A 23 7.48 -3.76 -6.64
CA ASP A 23 8.58 -4.60 -6.17
C ASP A 23 9.96 -4.09 -6.61
N GLY A 24 10.02 -3.04 -7.44
CA GLY A 24 11.26 -2.52 -8.03
C GLY A 24 11.91 -3.46 -9.06
N CYS A 25 11.30 -4.60 -9.36
CA CYS A 25 11.74 -5.66 -10.27
C CYS A 25 10.81 -5.84 -11.47
N GLY A 26 9.88 -4.91 -11.68
CA GLY A 26 8.99 -4.85 -12.84
C GLY A 26 7.56 -5.35 -12.57
N THR A 27 7.21 -5.63 -11.32
CA THR A 27 5.84 -5.94 -10.90
C THR A 27 5.25 -4.76 -10.15
N LEU A 28 4.00 -4.43 -10.47
CA LEU A 28 3.21 -3.45 -9.75
C LEU A 28 1.97 -4.12 -9.16
N LEU A 29 1.60 -3.76 -7.94
CA LEU A 29 0.39 -4.17 -7.24
C LEU A 29 -0.56 -2.96 -7.13
N THR A 30 -1.84 -3.19 -7.38
CA THR A 30 -2.88 -2.16 -7.30
C THR A 30 -4.26 -2.79 -7.03
N THR A 31 -5.29 -1.97 -6.86
CA THR A 31 -6.68 -2.41 -6.70
C THR A 31 -7.51 -2.06 -7.93
N ARG A 32 -8.43 -2.96 -8.29
CA ARG A 32 -9.41 -2.69 -9.37
C ARG A 32 -10.33 -1.53 -9.00
N ARG A 33 -10.73 -1.45 -7.73
CA ARG A 33 -11.67 -0.43 -7.23
C ARG A 33 -11.16 0.98 -7.47
N CYS A 34 -9.88 1.23 -7.22
CA CYS A 34 -9.29 2.55 -7.42
C CYS A 34 -9.00 2.83 -8.91
N LEU A 35 -8.11 2.05 -9.53
CA LEU A 35 -7.58 2.39 -10.86
C LEU A 35 -8.59 2.23 -12.01
N LEU A 36 -9.59 1.34 -11.85
CA LEU A 36 -10.68 1.18 -12.82
C LEU A 36 -11.94 1.99 -12.45
N SER A 37 -11.85 2.86 -11.45
CA SER A 37 -12.94 3.77 -11.11
C SER A 37 -13.24 4.70 -12.29
N ARG A 38 -14.53 4.87 -12.59
CA ARG A 38 -14.99 5.78 -13.65
C ARG A 38 -14.64 7.24 -13.39
N THR A 39 -14.39 7.61 -12.13
CA THR A 39 -14.04 8.97 -11.72
C THR A 39 -12.55 9.29 -11.86
N ARG A 40 -11.69 8.28 -12.05
CA ARG A 40 -10.24 8.47 -12.25
C ARG A 40 -9.91 8.72 -13.72
N ASN A 41 -10.06 7.71 -14.56
CA ASN A 41 -9.65 7.75 -15.96
C ASN A 41 -10.79 7.33 -16.90
N PRO A 42 -11.80 8.19 -17.14
CA PRO A 42 -12.95 7.84 -17.95
C PRO A 42 -12.53 7.46 -19.38
N GLY A 43 -12.96 6.28 -19.84
CA GLY A 43 -12.67 5.78 -21.18
C GLY A 43 -11.34 5.02 -21.34
N LEU A 44 -10.56 4.88 -20.27
CA LEU A 44 -9.45 3.93 -20.23
C LEU A 44 -9.92 2.60 -19.66
N ASP A 45 -9.68 1.53 -20.41
CA ASP A 45 -9.81 0.17 -19.90
C ASP A 45 -8.51 -0.27 -19.21
N ARG A 46 -8.57 -1.44 -18.59
CA ARG A 46 -7.44 -2.05 -17.90
C ARG A 46 -6.20 -2.17 -18.79
N ALA A 47 -6.34 -2.62 -20.05
CA ALA A 47 -5.21 -2.83 -20.94
C ALA A 47 -4.50 -1.52 -21.29
N ARG A 48 -5.27 -0.44 -21.49
CA ARG A 48 -4.73 0.92 -21.72
C ARG A 48 -4.03 1.47 -20.49
N ILE A 49 -4.58 1.25 -19.29
CA ILE A 49 -3.92 1.64 -18.04
C ILE A 49 -2.61 0.87 -17.87
N GLU A 50 -2.61 -0.46 -18.05
CA GLU A 50 -1.40 -1.29 -17.99
C GLU A 50 -0.33 -0.82 -18.99
N ALA A 51 -0.72 -0.48 -20.23
CA ALA A 51 0.21 0.04 -21.23
C ALA A 51 0.84 1.38 -20.82
N ARG A 52 0.07 2.30 -20.25
CA ARG A 52 0.58 3.58 -19.74
C ARG A 52 1.52 3.40 -18.55
N LEU A 53 1.17 2.52 -17.60
CA LEU A 53 2.02 2.19 -16.46
C LEU A 53 3.34 1.56 -16.94
N ALA A 54 3.30 0.66 -17.92
CA ALA A 54 4.49 0.05 -18.49
C ALA A 54 5.42 1.08 -19.14
N ASP A 55 4.86 1.99 -19.95
CA ASP A 55 5.60 3.04 -20.66
C ASP A 55 6.24 4.06 -19.69
N ARG A 56 5.54 4.42 -18.61
CA ARG A 56 6.01 5.47 -17.68
C ARG A 56 6.77 4.98 -16.46
N LEU A 57 6.43 3.80 -15.95
CA LEU A 57 7.03 3.26 -14.72
C LEU A 57 7.95 2.06 -14.99
N GLY A 58 8.06 1.61 -16.25
CA GLY A 58 8.92 0.48 -16.64
C GLY A 58 8.44 -0.87 -16.12
N VAL A 59 7.18 -0.97 -15.71
CA VAL A 59 6.59 -2.22 -15.19
C VAL A 59 6.30 -3.18 -16.34
N ARG A 60 6.45 -4.48 -16.09
CA ARG A 60 6.22 -5.56 -17.07
C ARG A 60 4.91 -6.30 -16.81
N ARG A 61 4.41 -6.24 -15.57
CA ARG A 61 3.16 -6.88 -15.15
C ARG A 61 2.50 -6.11 -14.02
N VAL A 62 1.18 -6.20 -13.98
CA VAL A 62 0.35 -5.59 -12.93
C VAL A 62 -0.51 -6.66 -12.25
N LEU A 63 -0.45 -6.71 -10.93
CA LEU A 63 -1.28 -7.54 -10.06
C LEU A 63 -2.46 -6.71 -9.59
N TRP A 64 -3.67 -7.22 -9.79
CA TRP A 64 -4.92 -6.48 -9.53
C TRP A 64 -5.72 -7.18 -8.45
N LEU A 65 -5.76 -6.58 -7.26
CA LEU A 65 -6.65 -7.01 -6.20
C LEU A 65 -8.09 -6.59 -6.54
N GLY A 66 -9.01 -7.55 -6.48
CA GLY A 66 -10.45 -7.33 -6.59
C GLY A 66 -11.11 -7.10 -5.23
N HIS A 67 -10.48 -7.56 -4.16
CA HIS A 67 -10.93 -7.44 -2.79
C HIS A 67 -10.02 -6.53 -1.96
N GLY A 68 -10.54 -6.08 -0.82
CA GLY A 68 -9.83 -5.23 0.13
C GLY A 68 -10.39 -3.82 0.13
N ALA A 69 -10.94 -3.42 1.27
CA ALA A 69 -11.43 -2.08 1.54
C ALA A 69 -11.46 -1.86 3.05
N LEU A 70 -11.20 -0.63 3.47
CA LEU A 70 -11.36 -0.20 4.85
C LEU A 70 -12.52 0.80 4.92
N ALA A 71 -13.35 0.70 5.96
CA ALA A 71 -14.38 1.68 6.20
C ALA A 71 -13.75 3.02 6.62
N GLY A 72 -14.30 4.10 6.07
CA GLY A 72 -13.75 5.45 6.20
C GLY A 72 -12.56 5.74 5.29
N ASP A 73 -12.20 4.81 4.40
CA ASP A 73 -11.30 5.10 3.30
C ASP A 73 -12.01 5.90 2.21
N ASP A 74 -11.52 7.12 1.97
CA ASP A 74 -12.04 8.04 0.96
C ASP A 74 -11.28 7.94 -0.38
N THR A 75 -10.33 7.00 -0.50
CA THR A 75 -9.41 6.90 -1.65
C THR A 75 -9.85 5.90 -2.72
N ASP A 76 -11.04 5.31 -2.57
CA ASP A 76 -11.55 4.21 -3.41
C ASP A 76 -10.72 2.91 -3.29
N GLY A 77 -10.11 2.63 -2.13
CA GLY A 77 -9.34 1.42 -1.87
C GLY A 77 -7.91 1.52 -2.37
N HIS A 78 -7.18 2.55 -1.97
CA HIS A 78 -5.74 2.62 -2.26
C HIS A 78 -5.00 1.39 -1.71
N VAL A 79 -4.12 0.85 -2.54
CA VAL A 79 -3.37 -0.37 -2.20
C VAL A 79 -2.42 -0.14 -1.03
N ASP A 80 -1.97 1.11 -0.82
CA ASP A 80 -1.05 1.46 0.24
C ASP A 80 -1.61 1.36 1.67
N THR A 81 -2.93 1.16 1.80
CA THR A 81 -3.62 0.87 3.07
C THR A 81 -3.95 -0.61 3.23
N LEU A 82 -3.74 -1.41 2.19
CA LEU A 82 -4.22 -2.79 2.07
C LEU A 82 -3.09 -3.82 1.97
N ALA A 83 -2.15 -3.63 1.05
CA ALA A 83 -1.07 -4.58 0.78
C ALA A 83 0.16 -3.88 0.19
N ARG A 84 1.35 -4.24 0.69
CA ARG A 84 2.63 -3.60 0.33
C ARG A 84 3.70 -4.65 0.10
N PHE A 85 4.53 -4.47 -0.91
CA PHE A 85 5.77 -5.20 -1.03
C PHE A 85 6.75 -4.80 0.09
N CYS A 86 7.32 -5.80 0.75
CA CYS A 86 8.45 -5.62 1.66
C CYS A 86 9.77 -5.86 0.93
N ASP A 87 9.74 -6.78 -0.03
CA ASP A 87 10.79 -7.12 -0.98
C ASP A 87 10.13 -7.78 -2.22
N PRO A 88 10.88 -8.16 -3.28
CA PRO A 88 10.28 -8.75 -4.48
C PRO A 88 9.53 -10.08 -4.31
N ARG A 89 9.61 -10.71 -3.14
CA ARG A 89 8.99 -12.00 -2.82
C ARG A 89 8.11 -11.96 -1.58
N THR A 90 8.03 -10.84 -0.88
CA THR A 90 7.28 -10.71 0.38
C THR A 90 6.25 -9.59 0.29
N ILE A 91 5.01 -9.88 0.67
CA ILE A 91 3.92 -8.89 0.75
C ILE A 91 3.39 -8.87 2.19
N ALA A 92 3.39 -7.70 2.82
CA ALA A 92 2.65 -7.44 4.04
C ALA A 92 1.25 -6.92 3.71
N TYR A 93 0.22 -7.36 4.41
CA TYR A 93 -1.16 -7.00 4.08
C TYR A 93 -2.06 -6.89 5.31
N GLN A 94 -3.07 -6.02 5.23
CA GLN A 94 -4.07 -5.84 6.28
C GLN A 94 -4.97 -7.07 6.37
N ALA A 95 -5.04 -7.68 7.55
CA ALA A 95 -5.86 -8.84 7.85
C ALA A 95 -6.81 -8.54 9.01
N CYS A 96 -7.93 -9.25 9.06
CA CYS A 96 -8.90 -9.20 10.14
C CYS A 96 -9.33 -10.64 10.44
N ASP A 97 -9.13 -11.06 11.69
CA ASP A 97 -9.46 -12.41 12.17
C ASP A 97 -10.82 -12.46 12.89
N ASP A 98 -11.45 -11.30 13.13
CA ASP A 98 -12.74 -11.19 13.81
C ASP A 98 -13.88 -11.36 12.80
N PRO A 99 -14.61 -12.49 12.78
CA PRO A 99 -15.68 -12.73 11.81
C PRO A 99 -16.87 -11.76 11.94
N ASP A 100 -17.00 -11.07 13.08
CA ASP A 100 -18.08 -10.12 13.34
C ASP A 100 -17.71 -8.68 12.91
N ASP A 101 -16.46 -8.41 12.53
CA ASP A 101 -16.04 -7.12 11.99
C ASP A 101 -16.44 -6.97 10.52
N GLU A 102 -16.93 -5.78 10.16
CA GLU A 102 -17.37 -5.46 8.79
C GLU A 102 -16.26 -5.61 7.73
N HIS A 103 -14.98 -5.56 8.11
CA HIS A 103 -13.83 -5.72 7.20
C HIS A 103 -13.46 -7.18 6.95
N HIS A 104 -13.91 -8.12 7.78
CA HIS A 104 -13.46 -9.52 7.73
C HIS A 104 -13.67 -10.17 6.36
N ALA A 105 -14.87 -10.04 5.79
CA ALA A 105 -15.19 -10.68 4.51
C ALA A 105 -14.32 -10.16 3.35
N GLU A 106 -14.12 -8.84 3.26
CA GLU A 106 -13.30 -8.22 2.22
C GLU A 106 -11.81 -8.52 2.40
N LEU A 107 -11.28 -8.44 3.62
CA LEU A 107 -9.87 -8.73 3.90
C LEU A 107 -9.55 -10.22 3.76
N ALA A 108 -10.47 -11.12 4.10
CA ALA A 108 -10.32 -12.55 3.83
C ALA A 108 -10.39 -12.87 2.33
N GLY A 109 -11.20 -12.14 1.55
CA GLY A 109 -11.18 -12.16 0.09
C GLY A 109 -9.81 -11.78 -0.47
N MET A 110 -9.28 -10.65 0.00
CA MET A 110 -7.95 -10.16 -0.40
C MET A 110 -6.83 -11.13 -0.03
N ALA A 111 -6.86 -11.72 1.17
CA ALA A 111 -5.88 -12.71 1.60
C ALA A 111 -5.85 -13.93 0.66
N ARG A 112 -7.01 -14.41 0.19
CA ARG A 112 -7.11 -15.49 -0.80
C ARG A 112 -6.57 -15.08 -2.16
N GLU A 113 -6.84 -13.86 -2.61
CA GLU A 113 -6.27 -13.34 -3.85
C GLU A 113 -4.74 -13.29 -3.76
N LEU A 114 -4.19 -12.70 -2.69
CA LEU A 114 -2.75 -12.61 -2.43
C LEU A 114 -2.08 -14.00 -2.42
N ALA A 115 -2.70 -15.00 -1.78
CA ALA A 115 -2.18 -16.37 -1.74
C ALA A 115 -2.17 -17.07 -3.12
N ALA A 116 -3.07 -16.66 -4.03
CA ALA A 116 -3.11 -17.14 -5.39
C ALA A 116 -2.11 -16.43 -6.32
N LEU A 117 -1.60 -15.25 -5.94
CA LEU A 117 -0.62 -14.52 -6.75
C LEU A 117 0.71 -15.30 -6.85
N ARG A 118 1.41 -15.06 -7.94
CA ARG A 118 2.75 -15.60 -8.21
C ARG A 118 3.71 -14.50 -8.59
N ASP A 119 4.95 -14.61 -8.10
CA ASP A 119 6.04 -13.71 -8.44
C ASP A 119 6.44 -13.82 -9.92
N ALA A 120 7.46 -13.05 -10.32
CA ALA A 120 7.96 -13.06 -11.70
C ALA A 120 8.58 -14.42 -12.12
N HIS A 121 8.88 -15.29 -11.16
CA HIS A 121 9.43 -16.63 -11.38
C HIS A 121 8.37 -17.73 -11.31
N GLY A 122 7.11 -17.39 -11.00
CA GLY A 122 6.04 -18.36 -10.86
C GLY A 122 5.91 -18.95 -9.45
N GLU A 123 6.65 -18.43 -8.47
CA GLU A 123 6.62 -18.88 -7.07
C GLU A 123 5.56 -18.11 -6.27
N SER A 124 5.09 -18.70 -5.16
CA SER A 124 4.16 -18.02 -4.26
C SER A 124 4.87 -16.93 -3.45
N TYR A 125 4.21 -15.80 -3.20
CA TYR A 125 4.72 -14.76 -2.30
C TYR A 125 4.72 -15.25 -0.84
N ARG A 126 5.73 -14.83 -0.07
CA ARG A 126 5.66 -14.86 1.39
C ARG A 126 4.67 -13.79 1.84
N LEU A 127 3.62 -14.20 2.54
CA LEU A 127 2.58 -13.28 3.01
C LEU A 127 2.72 -13.01 4.51
N ILE A 128 2.73 -11.73 4.88
CA ILE A 128 2.82 -11.28 6.26
C ILE A 128 1.51 -10.58 6.63
N PRO A 129 0.57 -11.27 7.31
CA PRO A 129 -0.65 -10.63 7.76
C PRO A 129 -0.32 -9.56 8.80
N LEU A 130 -0.95 -8.39 8.70
CA LEU A 130 -0.90 -7.34 9.71
C LEU A 130 -2.25 -7.30 10.41
N PRO A 131 -2.30 -7.26 11.76
CA PRO A 131 -3.57 -7.26 12.48
C PRO A 131 -4.36 -5.99 12.20
N LEU A 132 -5.68 -6.03 12.34
CA LEU A 132 -6.50 -4.81 12.33
C LEU A 132 -6.53 -4.23 13.75
N PRO A 133 -6.20 -2.94 13.96
CA PRO A 133 -6.40 -2.32 15.27
C PRO A 133 -7.88 -2.27 15.61
N ARG A 134 -8.21 -2.10 16.90
CA ARG A 134 -9.61 -1.90 17.31
C ARG A 134 -10.24 -0.73 16.54
N PRO A 135 -11.56 -0.81 16.22
CA PRO A 135 -12.23 0.25 15.48
C PRO A 135 -12.07 1.62 16.16
N VAL A 136 -11.48 2.57 15.45
CA VAL A 136 -11.44 3.99 15.85
C VAL A 136 -12.61 4.68 15.16
N ARG A 137 -13.45 5.38 15.93
CA ARG A 137 -14.61 6.12 15.41
C ARG A 137 -14.52 7.59 15.80
N ASP A 138 -15.07 8.46 14.95
CA ASP A 138 -15.23 9.87 15.30
C ASP A 138 -16.52 10.15 16.08
N GLU A 139 -16.74 11.43 16.38
CA GLU A 139 -17.89 11.93 17.13
C GLU A 139 -19.24 11.62 16.46
N THR A 140 -19.25 11.37 15.14
CA THR A 140 -20.45 10.99 14.38
C THR A 140 -20.67 9.48 14.32
N GLY A 141 -19.75 8.69 14.90
CA GLY A 141 -19.76 7.23 14.84
C GLY A 141 -19.12 6.64 13.58
N HIS A 142 -18.60 7.48 12.68
CA HIS A 142 -17.94 7.06 11.46
C HIS A 142 -16.58 6.41 11.77
N ARG A 143 -16.35 5.21 11.24
CA ARG A 143 -15.10 4.46 11.45
C ARG A 143 -13.98 5.08 10.63
N ARG A 144 -12.79 5.19 11.21
CA ARG A 144 -11.59 5.70 10.56
C ARG A 144 -10.75 4.56 9.98
N PRO A 145 -10.03 4.77 8.87
CA PRO A 145 -9.26 3.74 8.19
C PRO A 145 -7.91 3.48 8.88
N ALA A 146 -7.95 3.04 10.14
CA ALA A 146 -6.76 2.63 10.89
C ALA A 146 -6.20 1.33 10.31
N GLY A 147 -4.90 1.27 10.01
CA GLY A 147 -4.27 0.06 9.49
C GLY A 147 -2.75 0.18 9.43
N TYR A 148 -2.05 -0.93 9.66
CA TYR A 148 -0.59 -0.93 9.76
C TYR A 148 0.12 -1.02 8.41
N ALA A 149 -0.60 -1.34 7.33
CA ALA A 149 -0.03 -1.43 5.98
C ALA A 149 0.44 -0.06 5.44
N ASN A 150 -0.01 1.05 6.03
CA ASN A 150 0.37 2.40 5.63
C ASN A 150 1.72 2.85 6.23
N PHE A 151 2.66 1.91 6.35
CA PHE A 151 4.03 2.15 6.82
C PHE A 151 4.90 2.85 5.75
N LEU A 152 6.01 3.43 6.20
CA LEU A 152 6.98 4.11 5.35
C LEU A 152 8.36 3.46 5.48
N VAL A 153 8.92 3.01 4.36
CA VAL A 153 10.29 2.51 4.30
C VAL A 153 11.24 3.65 3.96
N ILE A 154 12.28 3.84 4.78
CA ILE A 154 13.37 4.80 4.52
C ILE A 154 14.72 4.10 4.55
N ASN A 155 15.78 4.87 4.31
CA ASN A 155 17.15 4.37 4.47
C ASN A 155 17.37 3.92 5.92
N GLY A 156 17.61 2.63 6.11
CA GLY A 156 17.95 2.03 7.41
C GLY A 156 16.77 1.81 8.37
N ALA A 157 15.55 2.21 8.04
CA ALA A 157 14.40 2.04 8.95
C ALA A 157 13.06 1.81 8.23
N VAL A 158 12.10 1.26 8.97
CA VAL A 158 10.68 1.17 8.60
C VAL A 158 9.86 1.82 9.69
N LEU A 159 9.14 2.86 9.32
CA LEU A 159 8.31 3.65 10.21
C LEU A 159 6.89 3.10 10.14
N VAL A 160 6.39 2.61 11.28
CA VAL A 160 5.10 1.93 11.38
C VAL A 160 4.11 2.85 12.10
N PRO A 161 2.93 3.15 11.53
CA PRO A 161 1.91 3.91 12.23
C PRO A 161 1.40 3.10 13.43
N VAL A 162 1.32 3.72 14.61
CA VAL A 162 0.77 3.10 15.83
C VAL A 162 -0.36 3.92 16.40
N TYR A 163 -1.29 3.26 17.08
CA TYR A 163 -2.58 3.84 17.49
C TYR A 163 -2.86 3.76 18.99
N GLY A 164 -1.95 3.19 19.78
CA GLY A 164 -2.16 2.91 21.21
C GLY A 164 -2.97 1.63 21.44
N ASP A 165 -2.91 0.69 20.50
CA ASP A 165 -3.64 -0.57 20.52
C ASP A 165 -2.69 -1.75 20.79
N PRO A 166 -3.10 -2.82 21.47
CA PRO A 166 -2.27 -4.02 21.62
C PRO A 166 -1.78 -4.62 20.29
N ALA A 167 -2.51 -4.44 19.20
CA ALA A 167 -2.10 -4.84 17.85
C ALA A 167 -0.85 -4.10 17.34
N ASP A 168 -0.50 -2.93 17.92
CA ASP A 168 0.70 -2.17 17.55
C ASP A 168 1.95 -3.03 17.72
N ALA A 169 2.06 -3.78 18.82
CA ALA A 169 3.21 -4.62 19.11
C ALA A 169 3.38 -5.74 18.07
N VAL A 170 2.26 -6.37 17.68
CA VAL A 170 2.25 -7.44 16.68
C VAL A 170 2.61 -6.91 15.29
N ALA A 171 2.11 -5.72 14.93
CA ALA A 171 2.45 -5.09 13.66
C ALA A 171 3.94 -4.71 13.59
N LEU A 172 4.49 -4.14 14.66
CA LEU A 172 5.92 -3.82 14.77
C LEU A 172 6.80 -5.06 14.65
N GLU A 173 6.46 -6.15 15.34
CA GLU A 173 7.19 -7.42 15.27
C GLU A 173 7.20 -7.97 13.85
N ARG A 174 6.02 -8.13 13.23
CA ARG A 174 5.87 -8.70 11.89
C ARG A 174 6.55 -7.87 10.81
N LEU A 175 6.49 -6.54 10.90
CA LEU A 175 7.20 -5.66 9.98
C LEU A 175 8.72 -5.69 10.23
N GLY A 176 9.17 -5.83 11.48
CA GLY A 176 10.59 -6.04 11.76
C GLY A 176 11.15 -7.30 11.11
N GLU A 177 10.39 -8.41 11.14
CA GLU A 177 10.75 -9.65 10.44
C GLU A 177 10.71 -9.53 8.91
N ALA A 178 9.86 -8.65 8.38
CA ALA A 178 9.75 -8.38 6.96
C ALA A 178 10.94 -7.58 6.40
N PHE A 179 11.58 -6.78 7.25
CA PHE A 179 12.64 -5.85 6.87
C PHE A 179 13.94 -6.08 7.65
N PRO A 180 14.59 -7.25 7.49
CA PRO A 180 15.83 -7.55 8.20
C PRO A 180 16.90 -6.49 7.89
N GLY A 181 17.62 -6.06 8.93
CA GLY A 181 18.66 -5.03 8.84
C GLY A 181 18.15 -3.59 8.79
N ARG A 182 16.84 -3.36 8.96
CA ARG A 182 16.25 -2.03 9.19
C ARG A 182 15.73 -1.92 10.61
N GLU A 183 15.88 -0.74 11.20
CA GLU A 183 15.24 -0.40 12.47
C GLU A 183 13.73 -0.28 12.27
N THR A 184 12.93 -0.89 13.14
CA THR A 184 11.47 -0.71 13.12
C THR A 184 11.09 0.37 14.12
N VAL A 185 10.53 1.48 13.63
CA VAL A 185 10.26 2.69 14.43
C VAL A 185 8.75 2.92 14.51
N ALA A 186 8.20 2.94 15.72
CA ALA A 186 6.81 3.27 15.95
C ALA A 186 6.55 4.78 15.83
N VAL A 187 5.53 5.17 15.06
CA VAL A 187 5.13 6.57 14.88
C VAL A 187 3.65 6.72 15.26
N LYS A 188 3.36 7.53 16.28
CA LYS A 188 1.98 7.74 16.73
C LYS A 188 1.18 8.51 15.67
N CYS A 189 0.26 7.82 15.00
CA CYS A 189 -0.48 8.35 13.84
C CYS A 189 -1.96 8.64 14.14
N THR A 190 -2.41 8.51 15.39
CA THR A 190 -3.78 8.91 15.80
C THR A 190 -4.17 10.31 15.29
N PRO A 191 -3.29 11.34 15.32
CA PRO A 191 -3.64 12.66 14.79
C PRO A 191 -3.92 12.68 13.28
N LEU A 192 -3.16 11.92 12.49
CA LEU A 192 -3.34 11.83 11.03
C LEU A 192 -4.65 11.13 10.68
N LEU A 193 -5.04 10.16 11.50
CA LEU A 193 -6.29 9.41 11.34
C LEU A 193 -7.54 10.29 11.36
N HIS A 194 -7.51 11.42 12.08
CA HIS A 194 -8.61 12.38 12.09
C HIS A 194 -8.86 13.03 10.71
N GLN A 195 -7.89 12.93 9.79
CA GLN A 195 -7.96 13.40 8.41
C GLN A 195 -7.97 12.23 7.41
N ASN A 196 -8.38 11.02 7.85
CA ASN A 196 -8.53 9.81 7.02
C ASN A 196 -7.26 9.32 6.30
N GLY A 197 -6.08 9.78 6.75
CA GLY A 197 -4.78 9.33 6.24
C GLY A 197 -3.90 8.74 7.33
N SER A 198 -2.81 8.08 6.92
CA SER A 198 -1.74 7.68 7.83
C SER A 198 -0.37 8.12 7.31
N LEU A 199 0.69 7.55 7.85
CA LEU A 199 2.06 7.99 7.64
C LEU A 199 2.48 8.03 6.17
N HIS A 200 2.20 6.96 5.41
CA HIS A 200 2.62 6.89 4.01
C HIS A 200 1.94 7.97 3.15
N CYS A 201 0.65 8.23 3.38
CA CYS A 201 -0.15 9.18 2.61
C CYS A 201 0.39 10.63 2.64
N VAL A 202 1.17 10.99 3.66
CA VAL A 202 1.72 12.35 3.83
C VAL A 202 3.21 12.45 3.44
N THR A 203 3.74 11.41 2.79
CA THR A 203 5.16 11.32 2.44
C THR A 203 5.37 10.90 0.99
N MET A 204 6.55 11.22 0.45
CA MET A 204 6.98 10.78 -0.87
C MET A 204 8.50 10.63 -0.88
N GLN A 205 8.98 9.42 -1.10
CA GLN A 205 10.42 9.15 -1.21
C GLN A 205 10.98 9.70 -2.52
N LEU A 206 12.19 10.26 -2.43
CA LEU A 206 12.99 10.65 -3.59
C LEU A 206 14.17 9.67 -3.70
N PRO A 207 14.20 8.81 -4.73
CA PRO A 207 15.30 7.88 -4.92
C PRO A 207 16.62 8.65 -5.08
N ALA A 208 17.70 8.11 -4.50
CA ALA A 208 19.03 8.60 -4.82
C ALA A 208 19.28 8.42 -6.33
N ALA A 209 19.92 9.42 -6.95
CA ALA A 209 20.31 9.30 -8.35
C ALA A 209 21.18 8.06 -8.51
N ARG A 210 20.92 7.25 -9.53
CA ARG A 210 21.90 6.24 -9.94
C ARG A 210 23.12 7.01 -10.43
N GLU A 211 24.28 6.78 -9.81
CA GLU A 211 25.54 7.15 -10.43
C GLU A 211 25.62 6.39 -11.74
N THR A 212 25.31 7.06 -12.85
CA THR A 212 25.63 6.55 -14.17
C THR A 212 27.16 6.62 -14.25
N GLY A 213 27.81 5.50 -13.93
CA GLY A 213 29.24 5.32 -14.23
C GLY A 213 29.48 5.72 -15.68
N ARG A 214 30.40 6.66 -15.87
CA ARG A 214 31.00 6.94 -17.18
C ARG A 214 31.84 5.75 -17.62
#